data_AF-A0A959SFB0-F1
#
_entry.id   AF-A0A959SFB0-F1
#
_cell.length_a   1.000
_cell.length_b   1.000
_cell.length_c   1.000
_cell.angle_alpha   90.00
_cell.angle_beta   90.00
_cell.angle_gamma   90.00
#
_symmetry.space_group_name_H-M   'P 1'
#
loop_
_entity.id
_entity.type
_entity.pdbx_description
1 polymer ?
#
loop_
_entity_poly.entity_id
_entity_poly.type
_entity_poly.pdbx_seq_one_letter_code
_entity_poly.pdbx_strand_id
1 'polypeptide(L)'
;MTISSQADADNYALNYGNCDTLPGDLTITGVWAYPGPADLSGFADLDMITGTFTFEQNQVGVRDFSGFNSLDRIGGDLLVSNNQYLQNFQG
;
A
#
# COMPACT_ATOMS: atom_id res chain seq x y z
N MET A 1 -0.80 -10.51 -2.15
CA MET A 1 -0.47 -9.79 -3.39
C MET A 1 0.75 -8.91 -3.15
N THR A 2 1.54 -8.64 -4.18
CA THR A 2 2.73 -7.78 -4.05
C THR A 2 2.62 -6.61 -5.01
N ILE A 3 2.81 -5.41 -4.48
CA ILE A 3 2.84 -4.16 -5.23
C ILE A 3 4.29 -3.65 -5.16
N SER A 4 4.96 -3.63 -6.31
CA SER A 4 6.40 -3.33 -6.40
C SER A 4 6.72 -2.07 -7.23
N SER A 5 5.70 -1.46 -7.81
CA SER A 5 5.80 -0.32 -8.71
C SER A 5 4.48 0.45 -8.80
N GLN A 6 4.52 1.68 -9.33
CA GLN A 6 3.31 2.45 -9.61
C GLN A 6 2.37 1.72 -10.57
N ALA A 7 2.92 1.03 -11.59
CA ALA A 7 2.11 0.24 -12.51
C ALA A 7 1.35 -0.89 -11.81
N ASP A 8 1.90 -1.48 -10.74
CA ASP A 8 1.20 -2.50 -9.94
C ASP A 8 0.05 -1.88 -9.15
N ALA A 9 0.25 -0.70 -8.55
CA ALA A 9 -0.81 0.04 -7.86
C ALA A 9 -1.92 0.47 -8.83
N ASP A 10 -1.56 0.99 -10.00
CA ASP A 10 -2.52 1.37 -11.05
C ASP A 10 -3.31 0.15 -11.52
N ASN A 11 -2.64 -0.99 -11.72
CA ASN A 11 -3.30 -2.25 -12.08
C ASN A 11 -4.23 -2.75 -10.97
N TYR A 12 -3.86 -2.60 -9.70
CA TYR A 12 -4.76 -2.91 -8.60
C TYR A 12 -6.00 -2.01 -8.65
N ALA A 13 -5.82 -0.69 -8.75
CA ALA A 13 -6.92 0.26 -8.82
C ALA A 13 -7.89 -0.05 -9.98
N LEU A 14 -7.36 -0.37 -11.15
CA LEU A 14 -8.15 -0.70 -12.34
C LEU A 14 -8.99 -1.97 -12.21
N ASN A 15 -8.48 -2.98 -11.50
CA ASN A 15 -9.12 -4.29 -11.41
C ASN A 15 -9.92 -4.49 -10.10
N TYR A 16 -9.53 -3.81 -9.03
CA TYR A 16 -9.98 -4.06 -7.66
C TYR A 16 -10.22 -2.79 -6.84
N GLY A 17 -10.13 -1.58 -7.43
CA GLY A 17 -10.19 -0.32 -6.67
C GLY A 17 -11.50 -0.06 -5.90
N ASN A 18 -12.59 -0.77 -6.24
CA ASN A 18 -13.86 -0.72 -5.52
C ASN A 18 -14.04 -1.87 -4.50
N CYS A 19 -13.03 -2.73 -4.33
CA CYS A 19 -13.09 -3.84 -3.38
C CYS A 19 -12.70 -3.35 -1.99
N ASP A 20 -13.62 -3.50 -1.04
CA ASP A 20 -13.40 -3.15 0.37
C ASP A 20 -12.55 -4.18 1.13
N THR A 21 -12.43 -5.39 0.60
CA THR A 21 -11.75 -6.49 1.26
C THR A 21 -10.72 -7.11 0.33
N LEU A 22 -9.48 -7.18 0.79
CA LEU A 22 -8.40 -7.92 0.14
C LEU A 22 -8.18 -9.27 0.85
N PRO A 23 -8.51 -10.41 0.22
CA PRO A 23 -8.18 -11.72 0.75
C PRO A 23 -6.67 -11.99 0.71
N GLY A 24 -6.14 -12.47 1.83
CA GLY A 24 -4.73 -12.81 2.00
C GLY A 24 -3.85 -11.61 2.35
N ASP A 25 -2.55 -11.75 2.07
CA ASP A 25 -1.54 -10.76 2.46
C ASP A 25 -1.43 -9.63 1.43
N LEU A 26 -1.01 -8.45 1.88
CA LEU A 26 -0.58 -7.33 1.04
C LEU A 26 0.89 -7.03 1.33
N THR A 27 1.73 -7.01 0.29
CA THR A 27 3.11 -6.53 0.40
C THR A 27 3.28 -5.32 -0.49
N ILE A 28 3.64 -4.17 0.07
CA ILE A 28 4.09 -2.99 -0.68
C ILE A 28 5.60 -2.83 -0.48
N THR A 29 6.33 -2.94 -1.59
CA THR A 29 7.79 -2.94 -1.59
C THR A 29 8.38 -2.28 -2.84
N GLY A 30 9.70 -2.11 -2.90
CA GLY A 30 10.39 -1.62 -4.09
C GLY A 30 10.73 -0.13 -4.06
N VAL A 31 11.27 0.35 -5.18
CA VAL A 31 11.79 1.73 -5.30
C VAL A 31 10.78 2.58 -6.07
N TRP A 32 9.94 3.31 -5.35
CA TRP A 32 8.87 4.10 -5.94
C TRP A 32 9.36 5.50 -6.29
N ALA A 33 10.09 5.61 -7.39
CA ALA A 33 10.40 6.89 -7.98
C ALA A 33 10.56 6.78 -9.49
N TYR A 34 9.45 6.84 -10.26
CA TYR A 34 9.46 7.51 -11.57
C TYR A 34 8.08 7.59 -12.27
N PRO A 35 7.71 8.71 -12.94
CA PRO A 35 8.31 10.05 -12.92
C PRO A 35 7.55 11.01 -11.98
N GLY A 36 7.05 10.54 -10.83
CA GLY A 36 6.26 11.35 -9.89
C GLY A 36 6.26 10.80 -8.46
N PRO A 37 5.60 11.50 -7.51
CA PRO A 37 5.34 10.95 -6.18
C PRO A 37 4.56 9.62 -6.31
N ALA A 38 4.79 8.70 -5.39
CA ALA A 38 4.01 7.46 -5.37
C ALA A 38 2.53 7.79 -5.11
N ASP A 39 1.64 7.17 -5.87
CA ASP A 39 0.20 7.32 -5.73
C ASP A 39 -0.41 5.99 -5.28
N LEU A 40 -0.89 5.97 -4.04
CA LEU A 40 -1.56 4.83 -3.41
C LEU A 40 -3.08 5.07 -3.31
N SER A 41 -3.63 6.09 -3.97
CA SER A 41 -5.07 6.41 -3.91
C SER A 41 -5.97 5.29 -4.46
N GLY A 42 -5.42 4.37 -5.24
CA GLY A 42 -6.10 3.15 -5.69
C GLY A 42 -6.55 2.22 -4.57
N PHE A 43 -6.04 2.39 -3.34
CA PHE A 43 -6.44 1.62 -2.15
C PHE A 43 -7.47 2.35 -1.27
N ALA A 44 -8.04 3.48 -1.73
CA ALA A 44 -8.84 4.36 -0.88
C ALA A 44 -10.10 3.70 -0.31
N ASP A 45 -10.68 2.72 -1.02
CA ASP A 45 -11.88 1.99 -0.59
C ASP A 45 -11.54 0.70 0.18
N LEU A 46 -10.26 0.32 0.29
CA LEU A 46 -9.84 -0.90 0.99
C LEU A 46 -10.02 -0.73 2.51
N ASP A 47 -10.99 -1.45 3.07
CA ASP A 47 -11.35 -1.45 4.49
C ASP A 47 -10.65 -2.57 5.28
N MET A 48 -10.46 -3.73 4.64
CA MET A 48 -9.91 -4.92 5.29
C MET A 48 -8.86 -5.65 4.47
N ILE A 49 -7.72 -5.95 5.08
CA ILE A 49 -6.76 -6.97 4.61
C ILE A 49 -6.93 -8.20 5.49
N THR A 50 -7.32 -9.34 4.94
CA THR A 50 -7.60 -10.52 5.79
C THR A 50 -6.32 -11.19 6.30
N GLY A 51 -5.18 -10.94 5.68
CA GLY A 51 -3.85 -11.45 6.05
C GLY A 51 -2.94 -10.38 6.66
N THR A 52 -1.64 -10.55 6.44
CA THR A 52 -0.57 -9.65 6.89
C THR A 52 -0.42 -8.48 5.92
N PHE A 53 -0.25 -7.27 6.45
CA PHE A 53 0.18 -6.12 5.67
C PHE A 53 1.67 -5.86 5.90
N THR A 54 2.48 -6.13 4.89
CA THR A 54 3.91 -5.82 4.88
C THR A 54 4.18 -4.58 4.06
N PHE A 55 4.76 -3.56 4.67
CA PHE A 55 5.19 -2.33 4.02
C PHE A 55 6.70 -2.17 4.23
N GLU A 56 7.49 -2.54 3.22
CA GLU A 56 8.93 -2.64 3.39
C GLU A 56 9.80 -2.28 2.20
N GLN A 57 11.03 -1.84 2.48
CA GLN A 57 12.03 -1.51 1.45
C GLN A 57 11.58 -0.39 0.49
N ASN A 58 10.64 0.47 0.92
CA ASN A 58 10.20 1.61 0.14
C ASN A 58 11.17 2.78 0.32
N GLN A 59 12.17 2.83 -0.56
CA GLN A 59 13.30 3.75 -0.44
C GLN A 59 13.05 5.13 -1.05
N VAL A 60 11.96 5.36 -1.78
CA VAL A 60 11.62 6.66 -2.38
C VAL A 60 10.08 6.73 -2.57
N GLY A 61 9.54 7.94 -2.73
CA GLY A 61 8.18 8.18 -3.25
C GLY A 61 7.03 8.14 -2.25
N VAL A 62 7.03 7.17 -1.33
CA VAL A 62 5.98 7.02 -0.31
C VAL A 62 6.43 7.66 1.00
N ARG A 63 5.64 8.59 1.53
CA ARG A 63 5.95 9.36 2.75
C ARG A 63 5.04 9.06 3.93
N ASP A 64 3.90 8.45 3.68
CA ASP A 64 2.87 8.08 4.63
C ASP A 64 1.97 7.01 4.00
N PHE A 65 0.88 6.64 4.66
CA PHE A 65 -0.11 5.71 4.15
C PHE A 65 -1.29 6.41 3.45
N SER A 66 -1.14 7.68 3.04
CA SER A 66 -2.19 8.38 2.29
C SER A 66 -2.55 7.59 1.04
N GLY A 67 -3.80 7.12 0.99
CA GLY A 67 -4.25 6.14 0.02
C GLY A 67 -4.92 4.93 0.68
N PHE A 68 -4.63 4.64 1.94
CA PHE A 68 -5.30 3.62 2.75
C PHE A 68 -6.37 4.20 3.70
N ASN A 69 -7.00 5.32 3.31
CA ASN A 69 -7.88 6.15 4.16
C ASN A 69 -9.08 5.41 4.80
N SER A 70 -9.48 4.27 4.25
CA SER A 70 -10.59 3.46 4.76
C SER A 70 -10.13 2.22 5.52
N LEU A 71 -8.83 1.89 5.54
CA LEU A 71 -8.32 0.65 6.09
C LEU A 71 -8.50 0.61 7.62
N ASP A 72 -9.53 -0.09 8.07
CA ASP A 72 -9.86 -0.24 9.50
C ASP A 72 -9.22 -1.51 10.09
N ARG A 73 -9.07 -2.58 9.28
CA ARG A 73 -8.69 -3.90 9.80
C ARG A 73 -7.60 -4.61 9.00
N ILE A 74 -6.60 -5.09 9.73
CA ILE A 74 -5.62 -6.08 9.27
C ILE A 74 -5.85 -7.35 10.07
N GLY A 75 -6.07 -8.47 9.39
CA GLY A 75 -6.36 -9.76 10.02
C GLY A 75 -5.12 -10.43 10.63
N GLY A 76 -3.95 -10.19 10.03
CA GLY A 76 -2.65 -10.62 10.51
C GLY A 76 -1.85 -9.46 11.12
N ASP A 77 -0.54 -9.46 10.88
CA ASP A 77 0.37 -8.44 11.41
C ASP A 77 0.50 -7.24 10.46
N LEU A 78 0.82 -6.07 11.03
CA LEU A 78 1.36 -4.93 10.28
C LEU A 78 2.88 -4.90 10.44
N LEU A 79 3.61 -5.15 9.35
CA LEU A 79 5.07 -5.18 9.32
C LEU A 79 5.60 -3.98 8.55
N VAL A 80 6.21 -3.02 9.24
CA VAL A 80 6.78 -1.81 8.62
C VAL A 80 8.29 -1.78 8.84
N SER A 81 9.08 -1.97 7.78
CA SER A 81 10.54 -2.02 7.90
C SER A 81 11.27 -1.40 6.71
N ASN A 82 12.46 -0.83 6.92
CA ASN A 82 13.33 -0.36 5.83
C ASN A 82 12.69 0.67 4.86
N ASN A 83 11.87 1.61 5.36
CA ASN A 83 11.24 2.66 4.55
C ASN A 83 11.91 4.01 4.81
N GLN A 84 12.89 4.39 3.98
CA GLN A 84 13.79 5.52 4.24
C GLN A 84 13.08 6.89 4.30
N TYR A 85 12.00 7.07 3.55
CA TYR A 85 11.29 8.36 3.42
C TYR A 85 9.93 8.38 4.11
N LEU A 86 9.53 7.30 4.79
CA LEU A 86 8.28 7.24 5.55
C LEU A 86 8.39 8.16 6.77
N GLN A 87 7.53 9.16 6.84
CA GLN A 87 7.57 10.22 7.85
C GLN A 87 6.59 9.97 8.99
N ASN A 88 5.47 9.32 8.69
CA ASN A 88 4.41 9.03 9.63
C ASN A 88 3.52 7.91 9.08
N PHE A 89 2.54 7.47 9.88
CA PHE A 89 1.57 6.44 9.51
C PHE A 89 0.18 7.02 9.24
N GLN A 90 0.10 8.29 8.82
CA GLN A 90 -1.17 8.90 8.48
C GLN A 90 -1.72 8.31 7.18
N GLY A 91 -3.03 8.15 7.15
CA GLY A 91 -3.82 7.58 6.09
C GLY A 91 -4.97 6.85 6.72
#